data_AF-A0A382XQ18-F1
#
_entry.id   AF-A0A382XQ18-F1
#
_cell.length_a   1.000
_cell.length_b   1.000
_cell.length_c   1.000
_cell.angle_alpha   90.00
_cell.angle_beta   90.00
_cell.angle_gamma   90.00
#
_symmetry.space_group_name_H-M   'P 1'
#
loop_
_entity.id
_entity.type
_entity.pdbx_description
1 polymer ?
#
loop_
_entity_poly.entity_id
_entity_poly.type
_entity_poly.pdbx_seq_one_letter_code
_entity_poly.pdbx_strand_id
1 'polypeptide(L)'
;MNRSRELYLILAWLLFIRSINAQDLGNGDTLVIHPITFDTPSPEGWLAQYQSTLNFPLDDISWSKILMVQTLKCDPRTKADKYECGEWDYIWDTMVHVPNKDTTETFKLGSFVTPYGKRLYLGGDEG
;
A
#
# COMPACT_ATOMS: atom_id res chain seq x y z
N MET A 1 26.73 -52.03 -25.63
CA MET A 1 26.25 -50.89 -24.83
C MET A 1 25.09 -51.37 -23.97
N ASN A 2 25.20 -51.28 -22.65
CA ASN A 2 24.31 -51.99 -21.73
C ASN A 2 22.97 -51.25 -21.63
N ARG A 3 21.87 -51.87 -22.08
CA ARG A 3 20.53 -51.24 -22.17
C ARG A 3 20.05 -50.64 -20.85
N SER A 4 20.51 -51.21 -19.74
CA SER A 4 20.28 -50.68 -18.38
C SER A 4 21.00 -49.35 -18.13
N ARG A 5 22.24 -49.19 -18.61
CA ARG A 5 23.03 -47.95 -18.45
C ARG A 5 22.42 -46.78 -19.22
N GLU A 6 21.92 -47.03 -20.43
CA GLU A 6 21.19 -46.02 -21.22
C GLU A 6 19.91 -45.57 -20.49
N LEU A 7 19.17 -46.51 -19.87
CA LEU A 7 17.99 -46.18 -19.07
C LEU A 7 18.32 -45.30 -17.87
N TYR A 8 19.40 -45.62 -17.14
CA TYR A 8 19.83 -44.82 -15.98
C TYR A 8 20.26 -43.41 -16.38
N LEU A 9 20.93 -43.26 -17.53
CA LEU A 9 21.32 -41.95 -18.06
C LEU A 9 20.10 -41.12 -18.45
N ILE A 10 19.11 -41.71 -19.11
CA ILE A 10 17.85 -41.03 -19.47
C ILE A 10 17.07 -40.61 -18.22
N LEU A 11 16.97 -41.48 -17.22
CA LEU A 11 16.33 -41.17 -15.93
C LEU A 11 17.04 -40.05 -15.18
N ALA A 12 18.38 -40.06 -15.14
CA ALA A 12 19.16 -38.99 -14.53
C ALA A 12 18.97 -37.66 -15.26
N TRP A 13 18.88 -37.68 -16.60
CA TRP A 13 18.64 -36.51 -17.43
C TRP A 13 17.24 -35.93 -17.22
N LEU A 14 16.21 -36.77 -17.14
CA LEU A 14 14.83 -36.36 -16.83
C LEU A 14 14.70 -35.74 -15.43
N LEU A 15 15.42 -36.28 -14.44
CA LEU A 15 15.47 -35.72 -13.08
C LEU A 15 16.21 -34.38 -13.04
N PHE A 16 17.27 -34.22 -13.84
CA PHE A 16 18.02 -32.97 -13.98
C PHE A 16 17.18 -31.87 -14.66
N ILE A 17 16.42 -32.20 -15.72
CA ILE A 17 15.50 -31.25 -16.37
C ILE A 17 14.42 -30.76 -15.40
N ARG A 18 13.91 -31.64 -14.53
CA ARG A 18 12.94 -31.27 -13.49
C ARG A 18 13.51 -30.28 -12.47
N SER A 19 14.82 -30.33 -12.18
CA SER A 19 15.46 -29.43 -11.21
C SER A 19 15.66 -28.01 -11.76
N ILE A 20 15.87 -27.87 -13.08
CA ILE A 20 16.08 -26.56 -13.72
C ILE A 20 14.77 -25.74 -13.78
N ASN A 21 13.61 -26.41 -13.82
CA ASN A 21 12.29 -25.77 -13.87
C ASN A 21 11.72 -25.43 -12.47
N ALA A 22 12.45 -25.69 -11.38
CA ALA A 22 12.02 -25.39 -10.02
C ALA A 22 12.44 -23.98 -9.56
N GLN A 23 12.50 -23.02 -10.49
CA GLN A 23 12.75 -21.61 -10.20
C GLN A 23 11.47 -20.81 -10.41
N ASP A 24 10.52 -20.98 -9.48
CA ASP A 24 9.52 -19.93 -9.22
C ASP A 24 9.57 -19.58 -7.73
N LEU A 25 10.66 -18.92 -7.35
CA LEU A 25 10.80 -18.16 -6.11
C LEU A 25 10.69 -16.68 -6.52
N GLY A 26 9.53 -16.30 -7.04
CA GLY A 26 9.37 -15.11 -7.88
C GLY A 26 8.32 -14.09 -7.44
N ASN A 27 7.83 -14.13 -6.19
CA ASN A 27 7.20 -12.97 -5.52
C ASN A 27 6.92 -13.38 -4.07
N GLY A 28 7.35 -12.59 -3.09
CA GLY A 28 7.06 -12.91 -1.68
C GLY A 28 5.56 -12.98 -1.41
N ASP A 29 5.15 -13.79 -0.42
CA ASP A 29 3.76 -13.99 0.03
C ASP A 29 3.05 -12.70 0.53
N THR A 30 3.68 -11.54 0.38
CA THR A 30 3.18 -10.23 0.83
C THR A 30 3.01 -9.30 -0.36
N LEU A 31 1.76 -8.87 -0.59
CA LEU A 31 1.44 -7.78 -1.49
C LEU A 31 1.59 -6.44 -0.75
N VAL A 32 2.39 -5.53 -1.31
CA VAL A 32 2.51 -4.16 -0.79
C VAL A 32 2.06 -3.18 -1.87
N ILE A 33 1.09 -2.34 -1.54
CA ILE A 33 0.52 -1.32 -2.42
C ILE A 33 0.74 0.07 -1.81
N HIS A 34 1.00 1.06 -2.67
CA HIS A 34 1.16 2.47 -2.27
C HIS A 34 0.20 3.35 -3.07
N PRO A 35 -1.10 3.36 -2.70
CA PRO A 35 -2.15 4.05 -3.45
C PRO A 35 -1.94 5.56 -3.56
N ILE A 36 -1.37 6.14 -2.50
CA ILE A 36 -1.02 7.53 -2.33
C ILE A 36 0.40 7.55 -1.80
N THR A 37 1.26 8.38 -2.39
CA THR A 37 2.68 8.49 -2.04
C THR A 37 3.03 9.95 -1.73
N PHE A 38 4.27 10.22 -1.32
CA PHE A 38 4.75 11.58 -1.10
C PHE A 38 4.90 12.42 -2.38
N ASP A 39 4.77 11.79 -3.55
CA ASP A 39 4.77 12.45 -4.85
C ASP A 39 3.34 12.70 -5.37
N THR A 40 2.32 12.15 -4.71
CA THR A 40 0.91 12.45 -5.03
C THR A 40 0.66 13.95 -4.82
N PRO A 41 0.20 14.69 -5.84
CA PRO A 41 -0.08 16.13 -5.70
C PRO A 41 -1.13 16.40 -4.63
N SER A 42 -0.96 17.50 -3.90
CA SER A 42 -1.98 17.92 -2.92
C SER A 42 -3.29 18.24 -3.65
N PRO A 43 -4.43 17.70 -3.17
CA PRO A 43 -5.72 18.05 -3.71
C PRO A 43 -6.01 19.53 -3.46
N GLU A 44 -6.75 20.17 -4.37
CA GLU A 44 -7.11 21.59 -4.30
C GLU A 44 -8.52 21.78 -3.76
N GLY A 45 -8.70 22.75 -2.86
CA GLY A 45 -9.99 23.09 -2.26
C GLY A 45 -10.02 22.89 -0.74
N TRP A 46 -10.91 23.61 -0.08
CA TRP A 46 -11.12 23.46 1.36
C TRP A 46 -11.71 22.08 1.64
N LEU A 47 -11.08 21.30 2.53
CA LEU A 47 -11.43 19.90 2.84
C LEU A 47 -11.29 18.91 1.66
N ALA A 48 -10.50 19.25 0.64
CA ALA A 48 -10.25 18.34 -0.47
C ALA A 48 -9.48 17.09 0.01
N GLN A 49 -9.95 15.91 -0.39
CA GLN A 49 -9.43 14.63 0.08
C GLN A 49 -8.51 14.00 -0.96
N TYR A 50 -7.46 13.31 -0.51
CA TYR A 50 -6.71 12.42 -1.38
C TYR A 50 -7.58 11.20 -1.72
N GLN A 51 -7.62 10.84 -3.00
CA GLN A 51 -8.42 9.71 -3.50
C GLN A 51 -7.58 8.86 -4.43
N SER A 52 -7.80 7.55 -4.39
CA SER A 52 -7.16 6.57 -5.28
C SER A 52 -8.06 5.35 -5.42
N THR A 53 -8.06 4.74 -6.60
CA THR A 53 -8.82 3.51 -6.87
C THR A 53 -7.84 2.34 -6.91
N LEU A 54 -8.18 1.27 -6.20
CA LEU A 54 -7.34 0.09 -6.05
C LEU A 54 -8.09 -1.15 -6.48
N ASN A 55 -7.41 -1.99 -7.25
CA ASN A 55 -7.89 -3.32 -7.57
C ASN A 55 -7.19 -4.30 -6.63
N PHE A 56 -7.88 -4.69 -5.56
CA PHE A 56 -7.44 -5.83 -4.74
C PHE A 56 -7.59 -7.11 -5.57
N PRO A 57 -6.60 -8.01 -5.59
CA PRO A 57 -6.74 -9.28 -6.31
C PRO A 57 -7.89 -10.08 -5.68
N LEU A 58 -8.79 -10.56 -6.54
CA LEU A 58 -10.05 -11.22 -6.17
C LEU A 58 -9.97 -12.74 -6.27
N ASP A 59 -8.78 -13.29 -6.56
CA ASP A 59 -8.58 -14.71 -6.82
C ASP A 59 -8.80 -15.55 -5.54
N ASP A 60 -8.73 -16.89 -5.63
CA ASP A 60 -8.86 -17.88 -4.54
C ASP A 60 -7.77 -17.78 -3.44
N ILE A 61 -7.25 -16.58 -3.21
CA ILE A 61 -6.26 -16.23 -2.21
C ILE A 61 -6.97 -15.84 -0.90
N SER A 62 -6.48 -16.41 0.19
CA SER A 62 -6.89 -16.02 1.54
C SER A 62 -5.80 -15.18 2.19
N TRP A 63 -6.18 -13.99 2.67
CA TRP A 63 -5.26 -13.11 3.38
C TRP A 63 -5.18 -13.52 4.84
N SER A 64 -3.98 -13.84 5.33
CA SER A 64 -3.75 -14.08 6.76
C SER A 64 -3.84 -12.79 7.58
N LYS A 65 -3.45 -11.66 6.99
CA LYS A 65 -3.43 -10.34 7.62
C LYS A 65 -3.41 -9.25 6.55
N ILE A 66 -4.13 -8.16 6.82
CA ILE A 66 -4.06 -6.93 6.03
C ILE A 66 -3.61 -5.82 6.97
N LEU A 67 -2.58 -5.07 6.58
CA LEU A 67 -2.02 -3.95 7.35
C LEU A 67 -2.18 -2.65 6.57
N MET A 68 -2.83 -1.68 7.19
CA MET A 68 -2.86 -0.30 6.69
C MET A 68 -1.78 0.50 7.42
N VAL A 69 -0.74 0.91 6.69
CA VAL A 69 0.35 1.73 7.22
C VAL A 69 0.22 3.13 6.66
N GLN A 70 0.18 4.11 7.55
CA GLN A 70 0.05 5.52 7.19
C GLN A 70 1.25 6.29 7.71
N THR A 71 1.81 7.16 6.88
CA THR A 71 2.93 8.02 7.26
C THR A 71 2.61 9.44 6.84
N LEU A 72 2.66 10.34 7.81
CA LEU A 72 2.40 11.76 7.58
C LEU A 72 3.72 12.48 7.24
N LYS A 73 3.68 13.29 6.18
CA LYS A 73 4.79 14.14 5.73
C LYS A 73 4.37 15.61 5.87
N CYS A 74 5.30 16.43 6.34
CA CYS A 74 5.19 17.88 6.16
C CYS A 74 5.61 18.22 4.73
N ASP A 75 4.74 18.83 3.94
CA ASP A 75 5.00 19.11 2.53
C ASP A 75 4.78 20.60 2.20
N PRO A 76 5.82 21.33 1.74
CA PRO A 76 5.66 22.73 1.32
C PRO A 76 4.72 22.92 0.13
N ARG A 77 4.40 21.84 -0.60
CA ARG A 77 3.47 21.86 -1.72
C ARG A 77 2.02 21.63 -1.29
N THR A 78 1.75 21.43 0.00
CA THR A 78 0.39 21.28 0.51
C THR A 78 -0.48 22.48 0.11
N LYS A 79 -1.71 22.20 -0.29
CA LYS A 79 -2.73 23.21 -0.61
C LYS A 79 -3.82 23.29 0.46
N ALA A 80 -3.77 22.40 1.45
CA ALA A 80 -4.76 22.31 2.51
C ALA A 80 -4.56 23.36 3.62
N ASP A 81 -3.32 23.81 3.84
CA ASP A 81 -2.94 24.69 4.93
C ASP A 81 -1.82 25.65 4.48
N LYS A 82 -1.61 26.73 5.23
CA LYS A 82 -0.50 27.66 5.07
C LYS A 82 0.84 27.05 5.50
N TYR A 83 0.84 26.17 6.49
CA TYR A 83 2.06 25.56 7.03
C TYR A 83 2.28 24.14 6.52
N GLU A 84 3.54 23.78 6.27
CA GLU A 84 3.90 22.49 5.66
C GLU A 84 3.39 21.27 6.45
N CYS A 85 3.38 21.36 7.78
CA CYS A 85 2.91 20.30 8.68
C CYS A 85 1.43 20.44 9.10
N GLY A 86 0.73 21.45 8.60
CA GLY A 86 -0.56 21.89 9.15
C GLY A 86 -0.42 22.72 10.43
N GLU A 87 -1.39 23.59 10.69
CA GLU A 87 -1.46 24.41 11.89
C GLU A 87 -2.03 23.63 13.09
N TRP A 88 -3.13 22.91 12.88
CA TRP A 88 -3.94 22.29 13.93
C TRP A 88 -3.85 20.76 13.98
N ASP A 89 -4.48 20.20 15.00
CA ASP A 89 -4.75 18.78 15.16
C ASP A 89 -5.99 18.37 14.36
N TYR A 90 -5.78 18.01 13.10
CA TYR A 90 -6.84 17.61 12.18
C TYR A 90 -7.24 16.15 12.40
N ILE A 91 -8.54 15.89 12.38
CA ILE A 91 -9.07 14.52 12.32
C ILE A 91 -8.90 14.01 10.89
N TRP A 92 -8.25 12.86 10.75
CA TRP A 92 -8.06 12.19 9.48
C TRP A 92 -8.71 10.81 9.49
N ASP A 93 -9.58 10.57 8.51
CA ASP A 93 -10.28 9.31 8.35
C ASP A 93 -9.87 8.62 7.06
N THR A 94 -9.73 7.30 7.11
CA THR A 94 -9.56 6.49 5.91
C THR A 94 -10.85 5.76 5.60
N MET A 95 -11.47 6.17 4.50
CA MET A 95 -12.72 5.60 4.00
C MET A 95 -12.44 4.74 2.78
N VAL A 96 -13.12 3.60 2.69
CA VAL A 96 -13.16 2.77 1.49
C VAL A 96 -14.58 2.73 0.97
N HIS A 97 -14.72 3.03 -0.32
CA HIS A 97 -15.98 3.00 -1.04
C HIS A 97 -15.99 1.75 -1.93
N VAL A 98 -16.88 0.80 -1.62
CA VAL A 98 -17.00 -0.46 -2.34
C VAL A 98 -18.27 -0.42 -3.21
N PRO A 99 -18.17 -0.60 -4.53
CA PRO A 99 -19.35 -0.72 -5.38
C PRO A 99 -20.22 -1.91 -4.96
N ASN A 100 -21.52 -1.68 -4.80
CA ASN A 100 -22.50 -2.71 -4.49
C ASN A 100 -23.71 -2.54 -5.42
N LYS A 101 -23.66 -3.24 -6.57
CA LYS A 101 -24.63 -3.12 -7.67
C LYS A 101 -24.78 -1.64 -8.07
N ASP A 102 -25.97 -1.06 -7.89
CA ASP A 102 -26.30 0.32 -8.22
C ASP A 102 -26.00 1.31 -7.08
N THR A 103 -25.34 0.85 -6.01
CA THR A 103 -25.03 1.65 -4.81
C THR A 103 -23.54 1.58 -4.46
N THR A 104 -23.13 2.34 -3.45
CA THR A 104 -21.78 2.30 -2.89
C THR A 104 -21.89 2.12 -1.39
N GLU A 105 -21.22 1.10 -0.87
CA GLU A 105 -21.07 0.89 0.56
C GLU A 105 -19.79 1.55 1.05
N THR A 106 -19.83 2.23 2.20
CA THR A 106 -18.69 2.98 2.72
C THR A 106 -18.25 2.42 4.06
N PHE A 107 -16.97 2.10 4.17
CA PHE A 107 -16.35 1.57 5.37
C PHE A 107 -15.27 2.52 5.87
N LYS A 108 -15.29 2.84 7.17
CA LYS A 108 -14.19 3.55 7.84
C LYS A 108 -13.17 2.52 8.33
N LEU A 109 -11.99 2.49 7.72
CA LEU A 109 -10.93 1.55 8.11
C LEU A 109 -10.17 2.00 9.36
N GLY A 110 -10.10 3.32 9.60
CA GLY A 110 -9.36 3.88 10.72
C GLY A 110 -9.47 5.39 10.77
N SER A 111 -9.05 5.93 11.91
CA SER A 111 -9.00 7.36 12.19
C SER A 111 -7.78 7.68 13.04
N PHE A 112 -7.17 8.83 12.81
CA PHE A 112 -6.18 9.39 13.72
C PHE A 112 -6.28 10.92 13.73
N VAL A 113 -5.68 11.54 14.74
CA VAL A 113 -5.58 12.99 14.85
C VAL A 113 -4.14 13.41 14.56
N THR A 114 -3.93 14.40 13.69
CA THR A 114 -2.58 14.88 13.37
C THR A 114 -1.96 15.58 14.58
N PRO A 115 -0.64 15.53 14.76
CA PRO A 115 0.02 16.32 15.80
C PRO A 115 -0.16 17.82 15.55
N TYR A 116 -0.34 18.57 16.63
CA TYR A 116 -0.49 20.03 16.59
C TYR A 116 0.80 20.72 16.12
N GLY A 117 0.67 21.63 15.14
CA GLY A 117 1.67 22.63 14.76
C GLY A 117 3.12 22.16 14.77
N LYS A 118 3.40 20.98 14.19
CA LYS A 118 4.73 20.36 14.30
C LYS A 118 5.79 21.31 13.75
N ARG A 119 6.75 21.71 14.60
CA ARG A 119 7.83 22.67 14.30
C ARG A 119 7.36 24.11 14.07
N LEU A 120 6.14 24.45 14.49
CA LEU A 120 5.68 25.82 14.56
C LEU A 120 5.97 26.38 15.96
N TYR A 121 6.43 27.63 16.00
CA TYR A 121 6.48 28.41 17.22
C TYR A 121 5.22 29.26 17.26
N LEU A 122 4.21 28.75 17.96
CA LEU A 122 2.90 29.37 18.06
C LEU A 122 2.85 30.16 19.36
N GLY A 123 2.47 31.45 19.28
CA GLY A 123 2.31 32.33 20.44
C GLY A 123 3.44 33.34 20.70
N GLY A 124 4.62 33.18 20.10
CA GLY A 124 5.71 34.14 20.36
C GLY A 124 6.19 34.10 21.82
N ASP A 125 6.81 35.19 22.28
CA ASP A 125 7.24 35.32 23.69
C ASP A 125 6.06 35.45 24.67
N GLU A 126 4.84 35.63 24.17
CA GLU A 126 3.61 35.86 24.96
C GLU A 126 2.59 34.71 24.85
N GLY A 127 3.00 33.59 24.24
CA GLY A 127 2.17 32.41 23.94
C GLY A 127 1.80 31.55 25.14
#